data_AF-A0A9Q0V6R8-F1
#
_entry.id   AF-A0A9Q0V6R8-F1
#
_cell.length_a   1.000
_cell.length_b   1.000
_cell.length_c   1.000
_cell.angle_alpha   90.00
_cell.angle_beta   90.00
_cell.angle_gamma   90.00
#
_symmetry.space_group_name_H-M   'P 1'
#
loop_
_entity.id
_entity.type
_entity.pdbx_description
1 polymer ?
#
loop_
_entity_poly.entity_id
_entity_poly.type
_entity_poly.pdbx_seq_one_letter_code
_entity_poly.pdbx_strand_id
1 'polypeptide(L)'
;MALDEDRPEESQYLAAWFWRVKSDQQKLRAAIDPAIDVKDEIFESISTIAELAGHCTTREPNHRPDMGHVVNVLAPLVEQWKPLGDDTEDYGGIDYSLPLNQMVKGWQEAEGKDLSYVDLEDSKSSIPARPAGFAESFTSADGR
;
A
#
# COMPACT_ATOMS: atom_id res chain seq x y z
N MET A 1 -4.76 -21.52 2.71
CA MET A 1 -6.19 -21.10 2.71
C MET A 1 -6.37 -20.32 3.98
N ALA A 2 -6.82 -19.05 3.92
CA ALA A 2 -6.98 -18.24 5.12
C ALA A 2 -8.23 -18.74 5.88
N LEU A 3 -8.01 -19.41 7.00
CA LEU A 3 -9.05 -19.88 7.91
C LEU A 3 -8.96 -19.05 9.19
N ASP A 4 -10.13 -18.70 9.72
CA ASP A 4 -10.26 -18.06 11.03
C ASP A 4 -10.41 -19.17 12.09
N GLU A 5 -9.30 -19.58 12.70
CA GLU A 5 -9.23 -20.70 13.67
C GLU A 5 -10.04 -20.42 14.95
N ASP A 6 -10.31 -19.15 15.26
CA ASP A 6 -11.08 -18.75 16.45
C ASP A 6 -12.60 -18.93 16.25
N ARG A 7 -13.04 -19.27 15.04
CA ARG A 7 -14.44 -19.45 14.68
C ARG A 7 -14.85 -20.93 14.62
N PRO A 8 -16.15 -21.24 14.85
CA PRO A 8 -16.66 -22.58 14.66
C PRO A 8 -16.48 -23.02 13.20
N GLU A 9 -16.24 -24.31 12.97
CA GLU A 9 -15.89 -24.94 11.68
C GLU A 9 -16.72 -24.42 10.50
N GLU A 10 -18.03 -24.28 10.73
CA GLU A 10 -18.99 -23.81 9.73
C GLU A 10 -18.71 -22.39 9.21
N SER A 11 -17.97 -21.56 9.97
CA SER A 11 -17.68 -20.15 9.70
C SER A 11 -16.19 -19.79 9.64
N GLN A 12 -15.30 -20.79 9.69
CA GLN A 12 -13.85 -20.59 9.55
C GLN A 12 -13.48 -20.03 8.18
N TYR A 13 -14.22 -20.42 7.14
CA TYR A 13 -14.00 -19.91 5.79
C TYR A 13 -14.78 -18.62 5.55
N LEU A 14 -14.05 -17.50 5.48
CA LEU A 14 -14.63 -16.15 5.40
C LEU A 14 -15.64 -16.01 4.25
N ALA A 15 -15.32 -16.50 3.05
CA ALA A 15 -16.24 -16.37 1.92
C ALA A 15 -17.53 -17.17 2.13
N ALA A 16 -17.47 -18.40 2.67
CA ALA A 16 -18.70 -19.16 2.97
C ALA A 16 -19.52 -18.53 4.09
N TRP A 17 -18.88 -17.98 5.12
CA TRP A 17 -19.56 -17.22 6.16
C TRP A 17 -20.22 -15.96 5.59
N PHE A 18 -19.51 -15.21 4.75
CA PHE A 18 -19.98 -13.98 4.13
C PHE A 18 -21.26 -14.22 3.30
N TRP A 19 -21.34 -15.32 2.54
CA TRP A 19 -22.55 -15.67 1.79
C TRP A 19 -23.79 -15.80 2.67
N ARG A 20 -23.67 -16.28 3.92
CA ARG A 20 -24.79 -16.38 4.87
C ARG A 20 -25.16 -15.04 5.49
N VAL A 21 -24.18 -14.16 5.68
CA VAL A 21 -24.37 -12.82 6.25
C VAL A 21 -24.97 -11.87 5.22
N LYS A 22 -24.45 -11.87 3.98
CA LYS A 22 -24.90 -11.01 2.88
C LYS A 22 -26.40 -11.14 2.57
N SER A 23 -26.99 -12.32 2.76
CA SER A 23 -28.41 -12.56 2.48
C SER A 23 -29.36 -11.80 3.40
N ASP A 24 -28.88 -11.20 4.49
CA ASP A 24 -29.69 -10.53 5.50
C ASP A 24 -29.05 -9.19 5.87
N GLN A 25 -29.76 -8.09 5.60
CA GLN A 25 -29.26 -6.73 5.81
C GLN A 25 -28.98 -6.44 7.29
N GLN A 26 -29.73 -7.03 8.24
CA GLN A 26 -29.48 -6.86 9.67
C GLN A 26 -28.22 -7.61 10.11
N LYS A 27 -28.00 -8.82 9.58
CA LYS A 27 -26.76 -9.57 9.84
C LYS A 27 -25.56 -8.88 9.22
N LEU A 28 -25.72 -8.33 8.01
CA LEU A 28 -24.67 -7.53 7.38
C LEU A 28 -24.30 -6.33 8.24
N ARG A 29 -25.30 -5.57 8.73
CA ARG A 29 -25.08 -4.44 9.67
C ARG A 29 -24.30 -4.86 10.91
N ALA A 30 -24.68 -5.98 11.52
CA ALA A 30 -24.03 -6.49 12.72
C ALA A 30 -22.61 -7.04 12.48
N ALA A 31 -22.26 -7.33 11.22
CA ALA A 31 -20.98 -7.90 10.82
C ALA A 31 -19.95 -6.85 10.39
N ILE A 32 -20.33 -5.57 10.28
CA ILE A 32 -19.42 -4.48 9.92
C ILE A 32 -18.41 -4.27 11.06
N ASP A 33 -17.17 -3.96 10.69
CA ASP A 33 -16.11 -3.65 11.65
C ASP A 33 -16.55 -2.49 12.58
N PRO A 34 -16.51 -2.68 13.92
CA PRO A 34 -16.87 -1.64 14.87
C PRO A 34 -16.05 -0.35 14.76
N ALA A 35 -14.87 -0.39 14.15
CA ALA A 35 -14.04 0.79 13.88
C ALA A 35 -14.65 1.71 12.80
N ILE A 36 -15.61 1.22 12.01
CA ILE A 36 -16.31 1.99 10.99
C ILE A 36 -17.55 2.65 11.60
N ASP A 37 -17.64 3.97 11.52
CA ASP A 37 -18.84 4.73 11.92
C ASP A 37 -19.97 4.52 10.92
N VAL A 38 -20.83 3.54 11.17
CA VAL A 38 -21.91 3.14 10.25
C VAL A 38 -23.08 4.13 10.31
N LYS A 39 -23.01 5.19 9.50
CA LYS A 39 -24.15 6.04 9.15
C LYS A 39 -24.96 5.43 8.01
N ASP A 40 -26.21 5.86 7.83
CA ASP A 40 -27.07 5.32 6.74
C ASP A 40 -26.44 5.49 5.36
N GLU A 41 -25.81 6.64 5.06
CA GLU A 41 -25.13 6.89 3.78
C GLU A 41 -23.94 5.94 3.55
N ILE A 42 -23.17 5.66 4.61
CA ILE A 42 -22.05 4.72 4.58
C ILE A 42 -22.55 3.28 4.47
N PHE A 43 -23.71 2.99 5.05
CA PHE A 43 -24.30 1.67 4.95
C PHE A 43 -24.75 1.33 3.52
N GLU A 44 -25.25 2.31 2.76
CA GLU A 44 -25.60 2.11 1.34
C GLU A 44 -24.36 1.80 0.47
N SER A 45 -23.23 2.48 0.72
CA SER A 45 -21.98 2.18 0.02
C SER A 45 -21.43 0.80 0.41
N ILE A 46 -21.49 0.43 1.70
CA ILE A 46 -21.11 -0.91 2.18
C ILE A 46 -22.02 -1.99 1.55
N SER A 47 -23.32 -1.74 1.43
CA SER A 47 -24.27 -2.68 0.82
C SER A 47 -23.92 -2.92 -0.65
N THR A 48 -23.58 -1.85 -1.38
CA THR A 48 -23.09 -1.94 -2.76
C THR A 48 -21.81 -2.77 -2.86
N ILE A 49 -20.85 -2.54 -1.96
CA ILE A 49 -19.59 -3.31 -1.92
C ILE A 49 -19.85 -4.78 -1.56
N ALA A 50 -20.77 -5.05 -0.64
CA ALA A 50 -21.15 -6.41 -0.26
C ALA A 50 -21.82 -7.17 -1.41
N GLU A 51 -22.64 -6.49 -2.21
CA GLU A 51 -23.19 -7.05 -3.45
C GLU A 51 -22.10 -7.44 -4.44
N LEU A 52 -21.18 -6.53 -4.71
CA LEU A 52 -20.04 -6.76 -5.60
C LEU A 52 -19.16 -7.92 -5.11
N ALA A 53 -18.84 -7.96 -3.80
CA ALA A 53 -18.06 -9.03 -3.18
C ALA A 53 -18.75 -10.39 -3.33
N GLY A 54 -20.08 -10.44 -3.26
CA GLY A 54 -20.84 -11.66 -3.54
C GLY A 54 -20.61 -12.17 -4.96
N HIS A 55 -20.70 -11.29 -5.96
CA HIS A 55 -20.44 -11.66 -7.35
C HIS A 55 -18.99 -12.13 -7.56
N CYS A 56 -18.01 -11.44 -6.99
CA CYS A 56 -16.59 -11.80 -7.06
C CYS A 56 -16.27 -13.16 -6.40
N THR A 57 -16.99 -13.53 -5.35
CA THR A 57 -16.78 -14.78 -4.59
C THR A 57 -17.67 -15.93 -5.04
N THR A 58 -18.33 -15.80 -6.21
CA THR A 58 -19.13 -16.89 -6.80
C THR A 58 -18.26 -18.11 -7.07
N ARG A 59 -18.79 -19.30 -6.78
CA ARG A 59 -18.06 -20.57 -6.94
C ARG A 59 -17.70 -20.82 -8.41
N GLU A 60 -18.64 -20.53 -9.31
CA GLU A 60 -18.48 -20.63 -10.76
C GLU A 60 -17.66 -19.44 -11.30
N PRO A 61 -16.48 -19.67 -11.90
CA PRO A 61 -15.62 -18.59 -12.39
C PRO A 61 -16.30 -17.72 -13.46
N ASN A 62 -17.13 -18.34 -14.31
CA ASN A 62 -17.81 -17.66 -15.41
C ASN A 62 -18.88 -16.66 -14.97
N HIS A 63 -19.30 -16.70 -13.70
CA HIS A 63 -20.27 -15.76 -13.13
C HIS A 63 -19.59 -14.59 -12.41
N ARG A 64 -18.25 -14.61 -12.29
CA ARG A 64 -17.51 -13.52 -11.66
C ARG A 64 -17.42 -12.35 -12.64
N PRO A 65 -17.59 -11.11 -12.17
CA PRO A 65 -17.46 -9.94 -13.01
C PRO A 65 -16.01 -9.76 -13.47
N ASP A 66 -15.85 -9.15 -14.64
CA ASP A 66 -14.54 -8.69 -15.10
C ASP A 66 -13.99 -7.61 -14.16
N MET A 67 -12.66 -7.53 -14.02
CA MET A 67 -12.03 -6.54 -13.15
C MET A 67 -12.35 -5.10 -13.56
N GLY A 68 -12.57 -4.82 -14.84
CA GLY A 68 -13.04 -3.52 -15.31
C GLY A 68 -14.41 -3.16 -14.74
N HIS A 69 -15.32 -4.14 -14.63
CA HIS A 69 -16.62 -3.94 -13.99
C HIS A 69 -16.46 -3.65 -12.49
N VAL A 70 -15.61 -4.42 -11.79
CA VAL A 70 -15.32 -4.21 -10.37
C VAL A 70 -14.81 -2.80 -10.11
N VAL A 71 -13.83 -2.33 -10.90
CA VAL A 71 -13.26 -0.99 -10.77
C VAL A 71 -14.31 0.08 -11.08
N ASN A 72 -15.14 -0.10 -12.10
CA ASN A 72 -16.20 0.86 -12.43
C ASN A 72 -17.23 1.03 -11.30
N VAL A 73 -17.55 -0.05 -10.57
CA VAL A 73 -18.45 0.01 -9.41
C VAL A 73 -17.79 0.68 -8.20
N LEU A 74 -16.51 0.39 -7.95
CA LEU A 74 -15.79 0.93 -6.78
C LEU A 74 -15.32 2.38 -6.96
N ALA A 75 -14.98 2.79 -8.19
CA ALA A 75 -14.44 4.12 -8.50
C ALA A 75 -15.27 5.31 -7.94
N PRO A 76 -16.61 5.34 -8.03
CA PRO A 76 -17.40 6.44 -7.45
C PRO A 76 -17.50 6.38 -5.92
N LEU A 77 -17.12 5.26 -5.28
CA LEU A 77 -17.22 5.06 -3.83
C LEU A 77 -15.92 5.38 -3.08
N VAL A 78 -14.81 5.60 -3.78
CA VAL A 78 -13.50 5.87 -3.19
C VAL A 78 -13.09 7.32 -3.42
N GLU A 79 -12.57 7.96 -2.38
CA GLU A 79 -11.85 9.22 -2.55
C GLU A 79 -10.54 8.96 -3.30
N GLN A 80 -10.10 9.94 -4.10
CA GLN A 80 -8.76 9.85 -4.70
C GLN A 80 -7.73 9.74 -3.58
N TRP A 81 -7.05 8.61 -3.53
CA TRP A 81 -5.92 8.42 -2.64
C TRP A 81 -4.89 9.52 -2.92
N LYS A 82 -4.57 10.31 -1.90
CA LYS A 82 -3.47 11.25 -1.92
C LYS A 82 -2.33 10.64 -1.10
N PRO A 83 -1.10 10.58 -1.65
CA PRO A 83 0.05 10.30 -0.81
C PRO A 83 0.03 11.32 0.34
N LEU A 84 0.21 10.85 1.57
CA LEU A 84 0.59 11.73 2.67
C LEU A 84 1.81 12.50 2.14
N GLY A 85 1.69 13.83 2.08
CA GLY A 85 2.78 14.67 1.60
C GLY A 85 4.03 14.24 2.35
N ASP A 86 5.07 13.93 1.59
CA ASP A 86 6.41 13.67 2.12
C ASP A 86 6.73 14.84 3.04
N ASP A 87 6.57 14.64 4.36
CA ASP A 87 6.98 15.62 5.35
C ASP A 87 8.46 15.81 5.04
N THR A 88 8.72 16.95 4.43
CA THR A 88 10.00 17.30 3.85
C THR A 88 10.89 17.67 5.03
N GLU A 89 11.24 16.67 5.84
CA GLU A 89 12.39 16.75 6.70
C GLU A 89 13.59 16.69 5.77
N ASP A 90 14.00 17.89 5.32
CA ASP A 90 15.36 18.34 5.01
C ASP A 90 16.42 17.23 5.00
N TYR A 91 16.22 16.22 4.16
CA TYR A 91 17.21 15.23 3.83
C TYR A 91 18.08 15.98 2.84
N GLY A 92 19.37 16.13 3.14
CA GLY A 92 20.37 16.76 2.28
C GLY A 92 20.61 15.99 0.98
N GLY A 93 19.53 15.69 0.26
CA GLY A 93 19.49 15.13 -1.07
C GLY A 93 19.65 16.23 -2.11
N ILE A 94 19.99 15.78 -3.32
CA ILE A 94 20.30 16.65 -4.44
C ILE A 94 19.01 17.38 -4.88
N ASP A 95 19.05 18.70 -4.88
CA ASP A 95 17.97 19.54 -5.38
C ASP A 95 17.87 19.41 -6.92
N TYR A 96 16.86 18.67 -7.38
CA TYR A 96 16.57 18.45 -8.80
C TYR A 96 15.96 19.68 -9.51
N SER A 97 15.69 20.77 -8.79
CA SER A 97 15.18 22.01 -9.39
C SER A 97 16.27 22.83 -10.11
N LEU A 98 17.54 22.52 -9.86
CA LEU A 98 18.67 23.18 -10.48
C LEU A 98 19.01 22.56 -11.85
N PRO A 99 19.39 23.37 -12.86
CA PRO A 99 19.85 22.84 -14.13
C PRO A 99 21.16 22.08 -13.97
N LEU A 100 21.33 21.02 -14.76
CA LEU A 100 22.43 20.05 -14.66
C LEU A 100 23.83 20.68 -14.56
N ASN A 101 24.06 21.77 -15.27
CA ASN A 101 25.33 22.48 -15.27
C ASN A 101 25.68 23.10 -13.90
N GLN A 102 24.69 23.47 -13.09
CA GLN A 102 24.91 24.01 -11.74
C GLN A 102 25.22 22.89 -10.75
N MET A 103 24.53 21.75 -10.87
CA MET A 103 24.82 20.56 -10.07
C MET A 103 26.26 20.07 -10.28
N VAL A 104 26.70 19.99 -11.55
CA VAL A 104 28.06 19.57 -11.90
C VAL A 104 29.12 20.51 -11.32
N LYS A 105 28.88 21.83 -11.30
CA LYS A 105 29.79 22.79 -10.67
C LYS A 105 29.93 22.57 -9.17
N GLY A 106 28.82 22.37 -8.47
CA GLY A 106 28.84 22.09 -7.03
C GLY A 106 29.65 20.84 -6.68
N TRP A 107 29.58 19.80 -7.53
CA TRP A 107 30.36 18.57 -7.34
C TRP A 107 31.87 18.81 -7.54
N GLN A 108 32.24 19.55 -8.59
CA GLN A 108 33.63 19.92 -8.87
C GLN A 108 34.25 20.79 -7.77
N GLU A 109 33.45 21.65 -7.15
CA GLU A 109 33.89 22.54 -6.06
C GLU A 109 34.03 21.80 -4.72
N ALA A 110 33.18 20.78 -4.47
CA ALA A 110 33.25 19.95 -3.27
C ALA A 110 34.47 19.01 -3.25
N GLU A 111 34.89 18.51 -4.41
CA GLU A 111 36.04 17.61 -4.55
C GLU A 111 37.39 18.33 -4.33
N GLY A 112 37.42 19.67 -4.43
CA GLY A 112 38.64 20.47 -4.34
C GLY A 112 39.07 20.91 -2.94
N LYS A 113 38.34 20.58 -1.87
CA LYS A 113 38.52 21.23 -0.55
C LYS A 113 38.87 20.36 0.65
N ASP A 114 39.28 19.10 0.48
CA ASP A 114 39.96 18.36 1.56
C ASP A 114 40.95 17.32 1.02
N LEU A 115 42.19 17.76 0.78
CA LEU A 115 43.35 16.89 0.61
C LEU A 115 44.36 17.17 1.72
N SER A 116 44.02 16.82 2.96
CA SER A 116 45.04 16.61 3.99
C SER A 116 44.58 15.75 5.16
N TYR A 117 44.23 14.47 4.94
CA TYR A 117 44.49 13.45 5.96
C TYR A 117 44.40 12.02 5.40
N VAL A 118 45.54 11.33 5.47
CA VAL A 118 45.79 9.88 5.58
C VAL A 118 45.07 8.88 4.64
N ASP A 119 45.91 8.27 3.80
CA ASP A 119 46.00 6.85 3.45
C ASP A 119 45.06 5.87 4.20
N LEU A 120 44.23 5.14 3.46
CA LEU A 120 44.29 3.68 3.30
C LEU A 120 42.87 3.11 2.98
N GLU A 121 42.72 2.54 1.79
CA GLU A 121 41.68 1.55 1.42
C GLU A 121 40.20 1.91 1.71
N ASP A 122 39.51 2.60 0.79
CA ASP A 122 38.14 2.18 0.41
C ASP A 122 37.71 2.86 -0.90
N SER A 123 37.44 2.07 -1.94
CA SER A 123 36.94 2.55 -3.25
C SER A 123 35.43 2.89 -3.22
N LYS A 124 34.93 3.45 -2.11
CA LYS A 124 33.48 3.72 -1.91
C LYS A 124 33.04 5.15 -2.14
N SER A 125 33.94 6.06 -2.47
CA SER A 125 33.61 7.48 -2.70
C SER A 125 32.84 7.74 -3.99
N SER A 126 32.73 6.77 -4.91
CA SER A 126 32.04 6.93 -6.20
C SER A 126 30.53 6.65 -6.14
N ILE A 127 29.99 6.20 -5.01
CA ILE A 127 28.58 5.87 -4.84
C ILE A 127 27.91 6.99 -4.04
N PRO A 128 26.88 7.66 -4.59
CA PRO A 128 26.07 8.60 -3.81
C PRO A 128 25.60 7.95 -2.51
N ALA A 129 25.58 8.70 -1.42
CA ALA A 129 25.12 8.19 -0.13
C ALA A 129 23.77 7.45 -0.31
N ARG A 130 23.73 6.20 0.13
CA ARG A 130 22.57 5.32 -0.01
C ARG A 130 21.34 6.06 0.57
N PRO A 131 20.22 6.14 -0.17
CA PRO A 131 19.01 6.74 0.38
C PRO A 131 18.59 5.97 1.64
N ALA A 132 18.22 6.69 2.69
CA ALA A 132 17.76 6.11 3.94
C ALA A 132 16.65 5.09 3.65
N GLY A 133 16.77 3.88 4.20
CA GLY A 133 15.79 2.79 4.05
C GLY A 133 15.97 1.84 2.86
N PHE A 134 16.86 2.10 1.89
CA PHE A 134 16.92 1.30 0.64
C PHE A 134 17.24 -0.20 0.81
N ALA A 135 17.84 -0.61 1.92
CA ALA A 135 18.10 -2.04 2.18
C ALA A 135 18.10 -2.38 3.68
N GLU A 136 17.33 -1.66 4.49
CA GLU A 136 17.06 -2.09 5.88
C GLU A 136 15.86 -3.06 5.93
N SER A 137 15.07 -3.15 4.86
CA SER A 137 13.89 -4.01 4.76
C SER A 137 14.13 -5.38 4.13
N PHE A 138 15.34 -5.71 3.67
CA PHE A 138 15.62 -7.00 3.06
C PHE A 138 16.73 -7.71 3.84
N THR A 139 16.32 -8.60 4.72
CA THR A 139 17.23 -9.56 5.33
C THR A 139 17.28 -10.80 4.45
N SER A 140 18.39 -11.55 4.49
CA SER A 140 18.49 -12.82 3.75
C SER A 140 17.45 -13.87 4.18
N ALA A 141 16.66 -13.60 5.23
CA ALA A 141 15.58 -14.45 5.72
C ALA A 141 14.23 -14.19 5.03
N ASP A 142 14.05 -13.05 4.34
CA ASP A 142 12.79 -12.68 3.66
C ASP A 142 12.56 -13.41 2.32
N GLY A 143 13.50 -14.26 1.89
CA GLY A 143 13.47 -14.99 0.62
C GLY A 143 13.05 -16.46 0.70
N ARG A 144 12.34 -16.87 1.76
CA ARG A 144 11.91 -18.27 1.96
C ARG A 144 10.39 -18.44 2.03
#